data_AF-A0A382CLZ2-F1
#
_entry.id   AF-A0A382CLZ2-F1
#
_cell.length_a   1.000
_cell.length_b   1.000
_cell.length_c   1.000
_cell.angle_alpha   90.00
_cell.angle_beta   90.00
_cell.angle_gamma   90.00
#
_symmetry.space_group_name_H-M   'P 1'
#
loop_
_entity.id
_entity.type
_entity.pdbx_description
1 polymer ?
#
loop_
_entity_poly.entity_id
_entity_poly.type
_entity_poly.pdbx_seq_one_letter_code
_entity_poly.pdbx_strand_id
1 'polypeptide(L)'
;MKPIQMMLLAMSLQVSLTGTDKTDLSPDHYFVDEVWGKVGEFSCLKCHNSSGEAEDSRFILRETILLGGAELKAAHDANFKAFFKMARMRKEGQLPRLLLKPIGKLDHEGEQVLKPDSTGHAILKAFVQRMEGKSVPESTVKKYKPRSFLEGVTMIGNESLLRRLTLSLTGRLPTMFERQAIQKKELDGLDAILDEVMTEDAFFQRLKEGFNDIFLTDGYDGNGELILSYNHFEKTRLWYQKYDLSHIEDKRERQEAGWDMARVYRKAIRSEPLEL
;
A
#
# COMPACT_ATOMS: atom_id res chain seq x y z
N MET A 1 40.56 -84.76 -24.01
CA MET A 1 39.47 -85.58 -23.41
C MET A 1 38.11 -84.91 -23.69
N LYS A 2 37.00 -85.65 -23.54
CA LYS A 2 35.58 -85.17 -23.57
C LYS A 2 34.97 -85.26 -22.15
N PRO A 3 33.70 -84.86 -21.88
CA PRO A 3 32.73 -84.04 -22.66
C PRO A 3 32.78 -82.57 -22.18
N ILE A 4 31.79 -81.67 -22.04
CA ILE A 4 30.30 -81.52 -22.15
C ILE A 4 30.09 -80.10 -22.76
N GLN A 5 29.19 -79.71 -23.68
CA GLN A 5 27.89 -80.12 -24.24
C GLN A 5 26.72 -79.19 -23.81
N MET A 6 26.26 -78.33 -24.77
CA MET A 6 24.93 -77.69 -24.89
C MET A 6 24.51 -76.62 -23.84
N MET A 7 23.55 -75.70 -24.07
CA MET A 7 22.92 -75.11 -25.29
C MET A 7 21.99 -73.91 -24.89
N LEU A 8 21.81 -72.92 -25.79
CA LEU A 8 20.80 -71.81 -25.85
C LEU A 8 20.09 -71.27 -24.58
N LEU A 9 20.11 -69.93 -24.44
CA LEU A 9 18.95 -69.06 -24.18
C LEU A 9 19.32 -67.62 -24.63
N ALA A 10 18.83 -67.11 -25.76
CA ALA A 10 17.50 -66.55 -26.07
C ALA A 10 17.24 -65.14 -25.48
N MET A 11 16.62 -64.27 -26.29
CA MET A 11 16.44 -62.83 -26.00
C MET A 11 15.42 -62.57 -24.87
N SER A 12 15.63 -61.47 -24.15
CA SER A 12 14.56 -60.71 -23.48
C SER A 12 14.98 -59.25 -23.31
N LEU A 13 14.40 -58.33 -24.11
CA LEU A 13 14.36 -56.92 -23.71
C LEU A 13 13.26 -56.80 -22.65
N GLN A 14 13.62 -56.79 -21.36
CA GLN A 14 12.67 -56.44 -20.31
C GLN A 14 12.49 -54.92 -20.29
N VAL A 15 11.47 -54.45 -21.00
CA VAL A 15 10.99 -53.07 -20.88
C VAL A 15 10.32 -52.92 -19.51
N SER A 16 11.03 -52.32 -18.55
CA SER A 16 10.49 -52.00 -17.23
C SER A 16 9.46 -50.87 -17.33
N LEU A 17 8.18 -51.21 -17.49
CA LEU A 17 7.07 -50.31 -17.18
C LEU A 17 7.03 -50.07 -15.67
N THR A 18 7.74 -49.04 -15.19
CA THR A 18 7.71 -48.59 -13.80
C THR A 18 7.69 -47.07 -13.74
N GLY A 19 6.64 -46.50 -13.19
CA GLY A 19 6.49 -45.05 -13.02
C GLY A 19 5.11 -44.54 -13.41
N THR A 20 4.13 -44.69 -12.51
CA THR A 20 2.89 -43.92 -12.58
C THR A 20 3.22 -42.45 -12.36
N ASP A 21 2.96 -41.61 -13.36
CA ASP A 21 3.20 -40.18 -13.25
C ASP A 21 2.29 -39.56 -12.18
N LYS A 22 2.89 -39.19 -11.04
CA LYS A 22 2.27 -38.33 -10.05
C LYS A 22 2.31 -36.91 -10.61
N THR A 23 1.30 -36.58 -11.41
CA THR A 23 1.01 -35.23 -11.88
C THR A 23 1.00 -34.28 -10.69
N ASP A 24 2.07 -33.49 -10.55
CA ASP A 24 2.29 -32.69 -9.35
C ASP A 24 1.29 -31.53 -9.29
N LEU A 25 0.64 -31.36 -8.14
CA LEU A 25 -0.47 -30.42 -7.93
C LEU A 25 0.06 -29.00 -7.72
N SER A 26 0.57 -28.46 -8.83
CA SER A 26 1.18 -27.14 -8.97
C SER A 26 0.27 -26.20 -9.78
N PRO A 27 0.31 -24.88 -9.51
CA PRO A 27 -0.34 -23.88 -10.35
C PRO A 27 0.31 -23.82 -11.72
N ASP A 28 -0.51 -23.80 -12.77
CA ASP A 28 -0.08 -23.46 -14.12
C ASP A 28 -0.37 -21.98 -14.44
N HIS A 29 0.09 -21.53 -15.61
CA HIS A 29 -0.18 -20.18 -16.11
C HIS A 29 -1.66 -19.83 -16.17
N TYR A 30 -2.56 -20.80 -16.41
CA TYR A 30 -4.00 -20.51 -16.41
C TYR A 30 -4.51 -20.23 -14.99
N PHE A 31 -4.02 -20.95 -13.97
CA PHE A 31 -4.34 -20.60 -12.59
C PHE A 31 -3.81 -19.21 -12.22
N VAL A 32 -2.55 -18.88 -12.53
CA VAL A 32 -1.96 -17.59 -12.15
C VAL A 32 -2.59 -16.43 -12.94
N ASP A 33 -2.59 -16.51 -14.26
CA ASP A 33 -2.95 -15.40 -15.15
C ASP A 33 -4.48 -15.18 -15.25
N GLU A 34 -5.30 -16.25 -15.16
CA GLU A 34 -6.76 -16.17 -15.32
C GLU A 34 -7.51 -16.32 -14.00
N VAL A 35 -7.28 -17.41 -13.25
CA VAL A 35 -8.09 -17.72 -12.04
C VAL A 35 -7.73 -16.81 -10.89
N TRP A 36 -6.44 -16.65 -10.60
CA TRP A 36 -5.94 -15.81 -9.53
C TRP A 36 -6.04 -14.32 -9.92
N GLY A 37 -5.32 -13.91 -10.96
CA GLY A 37 -5.19 -12.51 -11.37
C GLY A 37 -6.45 -11.84 -11.93
N LYS A 38 -7.59 -12.55 -12.04
CA LYS A 38 -8.88 -11.95 -12.48
C LYS A 38 -10.08 -12.30 -11.61
N VAL A 39 -9.95 -13.20 -10.63
CA VAL A 39 -11.05 -13.63 -9.73
C VAL A 39 -10.57 -13.84 -8.30
N GLY A 40 -9.47 -14.57 -8.10
CA GLY A 40 -8.93 -14.87 -6.77
C GLY A 40 -8.56 -13.61 -6.00
N GLU A 41 -7.69 -12.79 -6.55
CA GLU A 41 -7.19 -11.56 -5.92
C GLU A 41 -8.28 -10.47 -5.84
N PHE A 42 -9.06 -10.29 -6.91
CA PHE A 42 -10.03 -9.20 -7.04
C PHE A 42 -11.42 -9.45 -6.39
N SER A 43 -11.80 -10.70 -6.16
CA SER A 43 -13.14 -11.06 -5.65
C SER A 43 -13.11 -11.97 -4.42
N CYS A 44 -12.26 -13.01 -4.40
CA CYS A 44 -12.28 -13.99 -3.31
C CYS A 44 -11.44 -13.55 -2.10
N LEU A 45 -10.22 -13.07 -2.32
CA LEU A 45 -9.22 -12.74 -1.28
C LEU A 45 -9.73 -11.70 -0.26
N LYS A 46 -10.63 -10.80 -0.68
CA LYS A 46 -11.22 -9.74 0.14
C LYS A 46 -11.80 -10.24 1.47
N CYS A 47 -12.56 -11.34 1.44
CA CYS A 47 -13.12 -11.96 2.64
C CYS A 47 -12.33 -13.22 3.03
N HIS A 48 -11.79 -13.98 2.06
CA HIS A 48 -11.09 -15.25 2.28
C HIS A 48 -9.58 -15.07 2.52
N ASN A 49 -9.22 -14.31 3.55
CA ASN A 49 -7.85 -14.17 4.06
C ASN A 49 -7.80 -14.47 5.56
N SER A 50 -6.62 -14.36 6.19
CA SER A 50 -6.39 -14.69 7.61
C SER A 50 -6.76 -13.58 8.61
N SER A 51 -7.46 -12.54 8.16
CA SER A 51 -7.88 -11.36 8.92
C SER A 51 -9.13 -10.73 8.26
N GLY A 52 -10.05 -11.58 7.80
CA GLY A 52 -11.14 -11.20 6.91
C GLY A 52 -12.44 -11.91 7.28
N GLU A 53 -13.57 -11.40 6.78
CA GLU A 53 -14.93 -11.85 7.15
C GLU A 53 -15.21 -13.35 6.98
N ALA A 54 -14.35 -14.08 6.24
CA ALA A 54 -14.43 -15.52 6.05
C ALA A 54 -13.17 -16.27 6.54
N GLU A 55 -12.46 -15.77 7.55
CA GLU A 55 -11.25 -16.37 8.13
C GLU A 55 -11.46 -17.77 8.75
N ASP A 56 -12.65 -18.04 9.33
CA ASP A 56 -13.05 -19.37 9.81
C ASP A 56 -13.39 -20.35 8.66
N SER A 57 -13.41 -19.88 7.41
CA SER A 57 -13.81 -20.71 6.28
C SER A 57 -12.72 -21.71 5.88
N ARG A 58 -13.14 -22.87 5.34
CA ARG A 58 -12.20 -23.92 4.86
C ARG A 58 -11.51 -23.60 3.52
N PHE A 59 -11.52 -22.33 3.12
CA PHE A 59 -10.99 -21.78 1.87
C PHE A 59 -10.35 -20.43 2.18
N ILE A 60 -9.08 -20.46 2.62
CA ILE A 60 -8.28 -19.26 2.93
C ILE A 60 -7.21 -19.09 1.85
N LEU A 61 -7.02 -17.84 1.44
CA LEU A 61 -6.10 -17.41 0.42
C LEU A 61 -5.04 -16.50 1.04
N ARG A 62 -3.87 -16.45 0.41
CA ARG A 62 -2.75 -15.57 0.75
C ARG A 62 -2.68 -14.45 -0.26
N GLU A 63 -2.40 -13.24 0.22
CA GLU A 63 -2.08 -12.11 -0.64
C GLU A 63 -0.77 -12.36 -1.41
N THR A 64 -0.67 -11.80 -2.62
CA THR A 64 0.47 -11.98 -3.52
C THR A 64 1.14 -10.67 -3.95
N ILE A 65 0.45 -9.53 -3.86
CA ILE A 65 0.88 -8.27 -4.47
C ILE A 65 2.20 -7.71 -3.92
N LEU A 66 2.55 -8.04 -2.66
CA LEU A 66 3.80 -7.62 -2.00
C LEU A 66 4.90 -8.69 -2.02
N LEU A 67 4.63 -9.89 -2.55
CA LEU A 67 5.55 -11.04 -2.42
C LEU A 67 6.49 -11.19 -3.62
N GLY A 68 7.71 -11.62 -3.34
CA GLY A 68 8.74 -11.92 -4.34
C GLY A 68 9.16 -13.40 -4.38
N GLY A 69 9.78 -13.80 -5.49
CA GLY A 69 10.56 -15.04 -5.60
C GLY A 69 9.88 -16.31 -5.04
N ALA A 70 10.51 -16.93 -4.04
CA ALA A 70 10.06 -18.17 -3.43
C ALA A 70 8.74 -18.02 -2.63
N GLU A 71 8.52 -16.86 -2.01
CA GLU A 71 7.32 -16.59 -1.21
C GLU A 71 6.08 -16.41 -2.10
N LEU A 72 6.24 -15.67 -3.20
CA LEU A 72 5.21 -15.53 -4.23
C LEU A 72 4.81 -16.89 -4.80
N LYS A 73 5.79 -17.76 -5.09
CA LYS A 73 5.51 -19.14 -5.51
C LYS A 73 4.74 -19.91 -4.43
N ALA A 74 5.19 -19.86 -3.17
CA ALA A 74 4.54 -20.56 -2.07
C ALA A 74 3.10 -20.06 -1.80
N ALA A 75 2.83 -18.78 -2.05
CA ALA A 75 1.48 -18.21 -2.01
C ALA A 75 0.60 -18.73 -3.16
N HIS A 76 1.07 -18.70 -4.41
CA HIS A 76 0.34 -19.30 -5.53
C HIS A 76 0.11 -20.81 -5.36
N ASP A 77 1.09 -21.56 -4.85
CA ASP A 77 0.97 -22.99 -4.55
C ASP A 77 -0.12 -23.26 -3.49
N ALA A 78 -0.21 -22.42 -2.45
CA ALA A 78 -1.23 -22.52 -1.41
C ALA A 78 -2.62 -22.15 -1.94
N ASN A 79 -2.72 -21.05 -2.69
CA ASN A 79 -3.96 -20.56 -3.29
C ASN A 79 -4.52 -21.58 -4.30
N PHE A 80 -3.67 -22.17 -5.13
CA PHE A 80 -4.04 -23.25 -6.04
C PHE A 80 -4.64 -24.45 -5.32
N LYS A 81 -4.01 -24.89 -4.21
CA LYS A 81 -4.51 -26.02 -3.40
C LYS A 81 -5.86 -25.70 -2.75
N ALA A 82 -6.09 -24.45 -2.33
CA ALA A 82 -7.38 -23.99 -1.82
C ALA A 82 -8.47 -24.00 -2.92
N PHE A 83 -8.16 -23.46 -4.10
CA PHE A 83 -9.08 -23.45 -5.26
C PHE A 83 -9.37 -24.86 -5.78
N PHE A 84 -8.37 -25.73 -5.89
CA PHE A 84 -8.51 -27.14 -6.31
C PHE A 84 -9.43 -27.92 -5.38
N LYS A 85 -9.29 -27.74 -4.06
CA LYS A 85 -10.19 -28.29 -3.04
C LYS A 85 -11.64 -27.83 -3.26
N MET A 86 -11.87 -26.54 -3.45
CA MET A 86 -13.22 -25.99 -3.69
C MET A 86 -13.82 -26.38 -5.06
N ALA A 87 -12.97 -26.62 -6.07
CA ALA A 87 -13.36 -27.16 -7.38
C ALA A 87 -13.82 -28.63 -7.32
N ARG A 88 -13.45 -29.38 -6.26
CA ARG A 88 -13.85 -30.78 -6.05
C ARG A 88 -14.94 -30.96 -5.00
N MET A 89 -15.13 -30.00 -4.09
CA MET A 89 -16.19 -30.06 -3.06
C MET A 89 -17.59 -29.81 -3.65
N ARG A 90 -18.35 -30.88 -3.85
CA ARG A 90 -19.79 -30.88 -4.24
C ARG A 90 -20.63 -31.81 -3.36
N LYS A 91 -21.95 -31.65 -3.37
CA LYS A 91 -22.88 -32.74 -3.03
C LYS A 91 -23.08 -33.62 -4.28
N GLU A 92 -23.62 -34.82 -4.10
CA GLU A 92 -24.05 -35.65 -5.22
C GLU A 92 -25.11 -34.92 -6.08
N GLY A 93 -25.06 -35.12 -7.40
CA GLY A 93 -25.90 -34.41 -8.38
C GLY A 93 -25.65 -32.91 -8.54
N GLN A 94 -24.77 -32.28 -7.74
CA GLN A 94 -24.53 -30.83 -7.77
C GLN A 94 -23.20 -30.44 -8.44
N LEU A 95 -23.16 -29.22 -8.99
CA LEU A 95 -21.90 -28.58 -9.39
C LEU A 95 -21.01 -28.30 -8.16
N PRO A 96 -19.68 -28.16 -8.34
CA PRO A 96 -18.77 -27.76 -7.27
C PRO A 96 -19.17 -26.45 -6.59
N ARG A 97 -18.91 -26.36 -5.28
CA ARG A 97 -19.17 -25.16 -4.46
C ARG A 97 -18.53 -23.91 -5.07
N LEU A 98 -17.36 -24.05 -5.69
CA LEU A 98 -16.68 -22.96 -6.41
C LEU A 98 -17.51 -22.31 -7.54
N LEU A 99 -18.48 -23.05 -8.13
CA LEU A 99 -19.38 -22.53 -9.16
C LEU A 99 -20.74 -22.06 -8.62
N LEU A 100 -21.07 -22.36 -7.36
CA LEU A 100 -22.40 -22.11 -6.79
C LEU A 100 -22.38 -21.03 -5.71
N LYS A 101 -21.38 -21.02 -4.82
CA LYS A 101 -21.25 -20.01 -3.75
C LYS A 101 -21.08 -18.59 -4.33
N PRO A 102 -20.12 -18.31 -5.24
CA PRO A 102 -19.88 -16.94 -5.71
C PRO A 102 -21.06 -16.27 -6.42
N ILE A 103 -21.98 -17.08 -6.97
CA ILE A 103 -23.16 -16.62 -7.72
C ILE A 103 -24.47 -16.72 -6.92
N GLY A 104 -24.40 -16.88 -5.59
CA GLY A 104 -25.58 -16.95 -4.71
C GLY A 104 -26.50 -18.16 -4.96
N LYS A 105 -26.00 -19.24 -5.57
CA LYS A 105 -26.74 -20.49 -5.82
C LYS A 105 -26.46 -21.59 -4.78
N LEU A 106 -25.53 -21.35 -3.87
CA LEU A 106 -25.38 -22.09 -2.62
C LEU A 106 -25.00 -21.08 -1.54
N ASP A 107 -25.57 -21.27 -0.35
CA ASP A 107 -25.47 -20.36 0.79
C ASP A 107 -24.06 -19.79 1.01
N HIS A 108 -23.97 -18.46 1.09
CA HIS A 108 -22.76 -17.66 1.09
C HIS A 108 -23.04 -16.39 1.89
N GLU A 109 -22.47 -16.28 3.09
CA GLU A 109 -22.79 -15.20 4.03
C GLU A 109 -22.47 -13.81 3.45
N GLY A 110 -21.38 -13.68 2.68
CA GLY A 110 -21.05 -12.49 1.87
C GLY A 110 -21.78 -12.43 0.51
N GLU A 111 -23.05 -12.85 0.46
CA GLU A 111 -23.97 -12.83 -0.69
C GLU A 111 -23.35 -13.20 -2.07
N GLN A 112 -23.70 -12.47 -3.13
CA GLN A 112 -23.35 -12.77 -4.52
C GLN A 112 -22.16 -11.93 -5.03
N VAL A 113 -20.93 -12.42 -4.79
CA VAL A 113 -19.68 -11.73 -5.20
C VAL A 113 -19.39 -11.76 -6.72
N LEU A 114 -20.00 -12.66 -7.49
CA LEU A 114 -19.91 -12.73 -8.95
C LEU A 114 -21.28 -12.81 -9.59
N LYS A 115 -21.51 -12.05 -10.67
CA LYS A 115 -22.74 -12.18 -11.47
C LYS A 115 -22.76 -13.56 -12.18
N PRO A 116 -23.93 -14.24 -12.25
CA PRO A 116 -24.13 -15.38 -13.15
C PRO A 116 -23.64 -15.08 -14.57
N ASP A 117 -23.07 -16.11 -15.20
CA ASP A 117 -22.46 -16.10 -16.54
C ASP A 117 -21.51 -14.93 -16.92
N SER A 118 -20.99 -14.21 -15.93
CA SER A 118 -19.91 -13.23 -16.09
C SER A 118 -18.58 -13.89 -16.47
N THR A 119 -17.64 -13.11 -16.99
CA THR A 119 -16.27 -13.56 -17.34
C THR A 119 -15.57 -14.26 -16.17
N GLY A 120 -15.69 -13.73 -14.94
CA GLY A 120 -15.12 -14.37 -13.75
C GLY A 120 -15.74 -15.73 -13.45
N HIS A 121 -17.07 -15.86 -13.57
CA HIS A 121 -17.75 -17.15 -13.43
C HIS A 121 -17.36 -18.13 -14.57
N ALA A 122 -17.19 -17.65 -15.81
CA ALA A 122 -16.71 -18.47 -16.92
C ALA A 122 -15.28 -19.00 -16.70
N ILE A 123 -14.38 -18.17 -16.14
CA ILE A 123 -13.03 -18.57 -15.71
C ILE A 123 -13.11 -19.69 -14.65
N LEU A 124 -13.99 -19.55 -13.64
CA LEU A 124 -14.17 -20.61 -12.63
C LEU A 124 -14.72 -21.91 -13.24
N LYS A 125 -15.67 -21.84 -14.19
CA LYS A 125 -16.18 -23.03 -14.92
C LYS A 125 -15.06 -23.75 -15.68
N ALA A 126 -14.23 -23.00 -16.41
CA ALA A 126 -13.09 -23.53 -17.15
C ALA A 126 -12.02 -24.12 -16.21
N PHE A 127 -11.71 -23.46 -15.09
CA PHE A 127 -10.84 -24.04 -14.06
C PHE A 127 -11.36 -25.40 -13.54
N VAL A 128 -12.64 -25.47 -13.17
CA VAL A 128 -13.28 -26.73 -12.73
C VAL A 128 -13.17 -27.82 -13.80
N GLN A 129 -13.44 -27.50 -15.08
CA GLN A 129 -13.31 -28.47 -16.18
C GLN A 129 -11.88 -29.02 -16.30
N ARG A 130 -10.86 -28.15 -16.20
CA ARG A 130 -9.44 -28.56 -16.22
C ARG A 130 -9.10 -29.47 -15.03
N MET A 131 -9.63 -29.16 -13.84
CA MET A 131 -9.43 -29.98 -12.63
C MET A 131 -10.23 -31.30 -12.63
N GLU A 132 -11.18 -31.47 -13.55
CA GLU A 132 -11.83 -32.75 -13.91
C GLU A 132 -11.15 -33.49 -15.07
N GLY A 133 -9.97 -33.02 -15.53
CA GLY A 133 -9.21 -33.64 -16.63
C GLY A 133 -9.81 -33.40 -18.02
N LYS A 134 -10.78 -32.49 -18.17
CA LYS A 134 -11.40 -32.15 -19.45
C LYS A 134 -10.55 -31.11 -20.18
N SER A 135 -10.31 -31.31 -21.46
CA SER A 135 -9.73 -30.28 -22.32
C SER A 135 -10.71 -29.11 -22.46
N VAL A 136 -10.29 -27.95 -21.97
CA VAL A 136 -10.95 -26.68 -22.27
C VAL A 136 -10.28 -26.10 -23.52
N PRO A 137 -11.02 -25.64 -24.54
CA PRO A 137 -10.42 -24.96 -25.68
C PRO A 137 -9.54 -23.79 -25.21
N GLU A 138 -8.30 -23.71 -25.71
CA GLU A 138 -7.49 -22.52 -25.43
C GLU A 138 -8.17 -21.27 -26.00
N SER A 139 -8.16 -20.19 -25.22
CA SER A 139 -8.67 -18.90 -25.67
C SER A 139 -7.88 -18.44 -26.90
N THR A 140 -8.57 -18.27 -28.02
CA THR A 140 -7.99 -17.73 -29.27
C THR A 140 -7.68 -16.24 -29.18
N VAL A 141 -8.14 -15.58 -28.10
CA VAL A 141 -7.72 -14.21 -27.76
C VAL A 141 -6.26 -14.25 -27.34
N LYS A 142 -5.42 -13.40 -27.97
CA LYS A 142 -4.01 -13.22 -27.55
C LYS A 142 -3.97 -12.97 -26.03
N LYS A 143 -3.30 -13.85 -25.28
CA LYS A 143 -3.13 -13.74 -23.82
C LYS A 143 -2.52 -12.38 -23.49
N TYR A 144 -3.36 -11.45 -23.04
CA TYR A 144 -2.90 -10.15 -22.56
C TYR A 144 -2.10 -10.39 -21.29
N LYS A 145 -0.78 -10.24 -21.39
CA LYS A 145 0.06 -10.11 -20.20
C LYS A 145 -0.17 -8.70 -19.65
N PRO A 146 -0.84 -8.52 -18.51
CA PRO A 146 -0.77 -7.24 -17.82
C PRO A 146 0.69 -6.95 -17.53
N ARG A 147 1.09 -5.70 -17.74
CA ARG A 147 2.31 -5.17 -17.12
C ARG A 147 2.12 -5.21 -15.61
N SER A 148 3.21 -5.28 -14.84
CA SER A 148 3.09 -5.03 -13.41
C SER A 148 2.47 -3.64 -13.20
N PHE A 149 1.60 -3.48 -12.20
CA PHE A 149 1.07 -2.16 -11.84
C PHE A 149 2.19 -1.14 -11.53
N LEU A 150 3.34 -1.65 -11.09
CA LEU A 150 4.55 -0.89 -10.79
C LEU A 150 5.62 -1.00 -11.91
N GLU A 151 5.29 -1.45 -13.11
CA GLU A 151 6.25 -1.54 -14.22
C GLU A 151 6.72 -0.14 -14.65
N GLY A 152 8.01 0.15 -14.43
CA GLY A 152 8.59 1.48 -14.65
C GLY A 152 8.54 2.40 -13.42
N VAL A 153 7.92 1.97 -12.32
CA VAL A 153 8.05 2.65 -11.02
C VAL A 153 9.37 2.23 -10.37
N THR A 154 10.18 3.21 -10.00
CA THR A 154 11.43 3.00 -9.25
C THR A 154 11.39 3.78 -7.94
N MET A 155 12.04 3.23 -6.91
CA MET A 155 12.21 3.95 -5.64
C MET A 155 13.14 5.15 -5.81
N ILE A 156 12.87 6.22 -5.07
CA ILE A 156 13.73 7.39 -5.01
C ILE A 156 15.06 7.03 -4.33
N GLY A 157 16.19 7.32 -5.00
CA GLY A 157 17.52 7.03 -4.46
C GLY A 157 17.83 7.83 -3.18
N ASN A 158 18.62 7.24 -2.28
CA ASN A 158 18.76 7.67 -0.88
C ASN A 158 19.17 9.15 -0.71
N GLU A 159 20.07 9.68 -1.54
CA GLU A 159 20.45 11.12 -1.57
C GLU A 159 19.27 12.04 -1.89
N SER A 160 18.42 11.64 -2.84
CA SER A 160 17.22 12.37 -3.23
C SER A 160 16.09 12.22 -2.21
N LEU A 161 16.05 11.10 -1.48
CA LEU A 161 15.17 10.92 -0.32
C LEU A 161 15.57 11.83 0.83
N LEU A 162 16.85 11.82 1.23
CA LEU A 162 17.41 12.71 2.25
C LEU A 162 17.11 14.18 1.92
N ARG A 163 17.41 14.63 0.70
CA ARG A 163 17.11 16.00 0.25
C ARG A 163 15.62 16.35 0.29
N ARG A 164 14.73 15.37 0.05
CA ARG A 164 13.28 15.59 0.20
C ARG A 164 12.91 15.77 1.67
N LEU A 165 13.40 14.90 2.55
CA LEU A 165 13.08 14.91 3.97
C LEU A 165 13.51 16.20 4.66
N THR A 166 14.76 16.66 4.50
CA THR A 166 15.22 17.92 5.14
C THR A 166 14.46 19.15 4.64
N LEU A 167 14.06 19.19 3.37
CA LEU A 167 13.25 20.30 2.84
C LEU A 167 11.79 20.26 3.32
N SER A 168 11.20 19.06 3.42
CA SER A 168 9.84 18.88 3.93
C SER A 168 9.73 19.13 5.44
N LEU A 169 10.75 18.74 6.22
CA LEU A 169 10.72 18.81 7.69
C LEU A 169 11.32 20.10 8.26
N THR A 170 12.48 20.56 7.75
CA THR A 170 13.21 21.73 8.31
C THR A 170 13.49 22.83 7.28
N GLY A 171 12.94 22.72 6.06
CA GLY A 171 13.10 23.73 5.00
C GLY A 171 14.52 23.89 4.43
N ARG A 172 15.50 23.14 4.95
CA ARG A 172 16.92 23.25 4.57
C ARG A 172 17.36 22.15 3.62
N LEU A 173 18.47 22.39 2.92
CA LEU A 173 19.21 21.32 2.25
C LEU A 173 19.94 20.45 3.30
N PRO A 174 20.32 19.21 2.96
CA PRO A 174 21.08 18.39 3.89
C PRO A 174 22.49 18.94 4.16
N THR A 175 23.04 18.63 5.33
CA THR A 175 24.42 18.93 5.73
C THR A 175 25.41 18.00 5.01
N MET A 176 26.71 18.28 5.17
CA MET A 176 27.75 17.37 4.67
C MET A 176 27.87 16.09 5.51
N PHE A 177 27.47 16.11 6.78
CA PHE A 177 27.50 14.93 7.66
C PHE A 177 26.35 13.97 7.33
N GLU A 178 25.14 14.49 7.10
CA GLU A 178 23.97 13.71 6.69
C GLU A 178 24.22 12.98 5.37
N ARG A 179 24.76 13.68 4.35
CA ARG A 179 25.18 13.05 3.09
C ARG A 179 26.21 11.94 3.31
N GLN A 180 27.25 12.21 4.11
CA GLN A 180 28.25 11.19 4.41
C GLN A 180 27.71 10.00 5.22
N ALA A 181 26.67 10.18 6.04
CA ALA A 181 26.01 9.10 6.76
C ALA A 181 25.24 8.20 5.78
N ILE A 182 24.40 8.79 4.91
CA ILE A 182 23.67 8.05 3.87
C ILE A 182 24.64 7.36 2.87
N GLN A 183 25.76 7.99 2.52
CA GLN A 183 26.78 7.38 1.65
C GLN A 183 27.54 6.21 2.29
N LYS A 184 27.53 6.07 3.63
CA LYS A 184 28.28 5.03 4.37
C LYS A 184 27.38 3.94 4.97
N LYS A 185 26.10 4.25 5.22
CA LYS A 185 25.12 3.38 5.89
C LYS A 185 23.84 3.15 5.08
N GLU A 186 23.73 3.73 3.88
CA GLU A 186 22.49 3.75 3.10
C GLU A 186 21.30 4.23 3.94
N LEU A 187 20.23 3.44 4.06
CA LEU A 187 19.04 3.81 4.84
C LEU A 187 19.21 3.60 6.36
N ASP A 188 20.13 2.74 6.81
CA ASP A 188 20.48 2.56 8.23
C ASP A 188 21.17 3.81 8.83
N GLY A 189 21.49 4.80 7.98
CA GLY A 189 21.94 6.12 8.39
C GLY A 189 20.81 7.12 8.63
N LEU A 190 19.57 6.82 8.24
CA LEU A 190 18.49 7.80 8.18
C LEU A 190 17.82 8.08 9.52
N ASP A 191 17.61 7.08 10.37
CA ASP A 191 16.87 7.23 11.64
C ASP A 191 17.52 8.29 12.54
N ALA A 192 18.83 8.21 12.75
CA ALA A 192 19.59 9.18 13.55
C ALA A 192 19.63 10.60 12.92
N ILE A 193 19.45 10.71 11.60
CA ILE A 193 19.29 12.02 10.94
C ILE A 193 17.89 12.58 11.20
N LEU A 194 16.86 11.73 11.17
CA LEU A 194 15.49 12.14 11.48
C LEU A 194 15.35 12.55 12.95
N ASP A 195 15.98 11.83 13.88
CA ASP A 195 16.06 12.22 15.29
C ASP A 195 16.68 13.62 15.46
N GLU A 196 17.83 13.90 14.82
CA GLU A 196 18.47 15.22 14.87
C GLU A 196 17.58 16.31 14.24
N VAL A 197 17.07 16.07 13.03
CA VAL A 197 16.17 16.96 12.28
C VAL A 197 14.92 17.31 13.07
N MET A 198 14.36 16.35 13.82
CA MET A 198 13.16 16.55 14.64
C MET A 198 13.41 17.27 15.97
N THR A 199 14.66 17.66 16.26
CA THR A 199 15.01 18.57 17.37
C THR A 199 15.33 20.00 16.94
N GLU A 200 15.31 20.31 15.64
CA GLU A 200 15.58 21.67 15.14
C GLU A 200 14.38 22.62 15.36
N ASP A 201 14.67 23.88 15.71
CA ASP A 201 13.67 24.98 15.75
C ASP A 201 12.83 25.03 14.45
N ALA A 202 13.48 24.79 13.30
CA ALA A 202 12.83 24.79 11.99
C ALA A 202 11.80 23.66 11.82
N PHE A 203 11.99 22.51 12.48
CA PHE A 203 11.00 21.43 12.50
C PHE A 203 9.80 21.83 13.35
N PHE A 204 10.02 22.46 14.51
CA PHE A 204 8.93 22.97 15.35
C PHE A 204 8.12 24.08 14.65
N GLN A 205 8.75 24.94 13.83
CA GLN A 205 8.01 25.88 12.97
C GLN A 205 7.18 25.15 11.90
N ARG A 206 7.77 24.20 11.16
CA ARG A 206 7.05 23.40 10.16
C ARG A 206 5.91 22.57 10.76
N LEU A 207 6.06 22.11 12.00
CA LEU A 207 5.01 21.42 12.74
C LEU A 207 3.85 22.37 13.10
N LYS A 208 4.15 23.62 13.53
CA LYS A 208 3.13 24.66 13.71
C LYS A 208 2.43 25.01 12.39
N GLU A 209 3.17 25.21 11.29
CA GLU A 209 2.62 25.42 9.94
C GLU A 209 1.62 24.31 9.56
N GLY A 210 2.02 23.04 9.68
CA GLY A 210 1.19 21.90 9.31
C GLY A 210 -0.03 21.65 10.22
N PHE A 211 0.01 22.10 11.48
CA PHE A 211 -1.18 22.11 12.33
C PHE A 211 -2.10 23.30 12.03
N ASN A 212 -1.55 24.46 11.68
CA ASN A 212 -2.32 25.63 11.26
C ASN A 212 -3.12 25.35 9.97
N ASP A 213 -2.53 24.65 8.99
CA ASP A 213 -3.23 24.22 7.76
C ASP A 213 -4.50 23.37 8.03
N ILE A 214 -4.62 22.77 9.23
CA ILE A 214 -5.75 21.92 9.64
C ILE A 214 -6.70 22.66 10.60
N PHE A 215 -6.17 23.35 11.60
CA PHE A 215 -6.94 23.98 12.67
C PHE A 215 -7.26 25.47 12.44
N LEU A 216 -6.56 26.13 11.51
CA LEU A 216 -6.65 27.57 11.22
C LEU A 216 -6.41 28.43 12.47
N THR A 217 -5.31 28.11 13.16
CA THR A 217 -4.87 28.71 14.43
C THR A 217 -4.29 30.10 14.23
N ASP A 218 -3.57 30.36 13.14
CA ASP A 218 -3.04 31.70 12.86
C ASP A 218 -4.18 32.67 12.57
N GLY A 219 -4.22 33.78 13.31
CA GLY A 219 -5.22 34.83 13.12
C GLY A 219 -5.10 35.54 11.76
N TYR A 220 -6.18 36.24 11.38
CA TYR A 220 -6.38 36.94 10.11
C TYR A 220 -5.11 37.53 9.46
N ASP A 221 -4.75 36.97 8.30
CA ASP A 221 -3.72 37.53 7.43
C ASP A 221 -4.11 38.92 6.89
N GLY A 222 -3.10 39.69 6.44
CA GLY A 222 -3.25 41.07 6.02
C GLY A 222 -3.52 41.98 7.22
N ASN A 223 -4.55 42.82 7.12
CA ASN A 223 -4.87 43.81 8.14
C ASN A 223 -5.86 43.27 9.19
N GLY A 224 -5.37 42.46 10.12
CA GLY A 224 -6.15 41.92 11.24
C GLY A 224 -6.85 42.98 12.10
N GLU A 225 -6.46 44.26 12.04
CA GLU A 225 -7.17 45.37 12.73
C GLU A 225 -8.61 45.58 12.25
N LEU A 226 -9.03 44.90 11.18
CA LEU A 226 -10.41 44.88 10.69
C LEU A 226 -11.34 43.98 11.53
N ILE A 227 -10.82 43.01 12.29
CA ILE A 227 -11.65 42.17 13.19
C ILE A 227 -12.27 42.99 14.34
N LEU A 228 -11.54 44.02 14.81
CA LEU A 228 -11.94 44.86 15.94
C LEU A 228 -12.90 45.96 15.47
N SER A 229 -14.17 45.61 15.26
CA SER A 229 -15.19 46.52 14.73
C SER A 229 -15.26 47.84 15.50
N TYR A 230 -15.48 48.95 14.77
CA TYR A 230 -15.60 50.28 15.37
C TYR A 230 -16.73 50.38 16.41
N ASN A 231 -17.79 49.58 16.28
CA ASN A 231 -18.97 49.64 17.15
C ASN A 231 -18.81 48.84 18.46
N HIS A 232 -17.90 47.87 18.52
CA HIS A 232 -17.74 46.99 19.70
C HIS A 232 -16.39 47.17 20.40
N PHE A 233 -15.37 47.68 19.69
CA PHE A 233 -14.01 47.87 20.21
C PHE A 233 -13.59 49.35 20.20
N GLU A 234 -14.56 50.29 20.23
CA GLU A 234 -14.33 51.75 20.13
C GLU A 234 -13.28 52.28 21.13
N LYS A 235 -13.17 51.68 22.33
CA LYS A 235 -12.27 52.10 23.42
C LYS A 235 -10.98 51.28 23.52
N THR A 236 -10.83 50.24 22.70
CA THR A 236 -9.81 49.19 22.87
C THR A 236 -9.04 48.84 21.59
N ARG A 237 -9.61 49.05 20.40
CA ARG A 237 -8.83 49.01 19.15
C ARG A 237 -7.79 50.13 19.15
N LEU A 238 -6.69 49.91 18.45
CA LEU A 238 -5.61 50.89 18.25
C LEU A 238 -5.04 51.47 19.57
N TRP A 239 -5.10 50.70 20.67
CA TRP A 239 -4.79 51.20 22.03
C TRP A 239 -3.41 51.84 22.16
N TYR A 240 -2.45 51.50 21.29
CA TYR A 240 -1.11 52.06 21.28
C TYR A 240 -1.08 53.55 20.89
N GLN A 241 -2.07 54.03 20.15
CA GLN A 241 -2.13 55.42 19.67
C GLN A 241 -2.45 56.45 20.77
N LYS A 242 -2.82 56.00 21.99
CA LYS A 242 -3.14 56.86 23.14
C LYS A 242 -1.91 57.30 23.95
N TYR A 243 -0.73 56.71 23.70
CA TYR A 243 0.48 57.01 24.46
C TYR A 243 1.23 58.19 23.84
N ASP A 244 1.49 59.22 24.65
CA ASP A 244 2.28 60.35 24.21
C ASP A 244 3.78 60.06 24.26
N LEU A 245 4.43 60.13 23.10
CA LEU A 245 5.86 59.96 22.90
C LEU A 245 6.60 61.30 22.72
N SER A 246 5.96 62.43 22.99
CA SER A 246 6.56 63.79 22.90
C SER A 246 7.88 63.92 23.68
N HIS A 247 8.01 63.17 24.78
CA HIS A 247 9.18 63.12 25.65
C HIS A 247 10.44 62.50 25.01
N ILE A 248 10.31 61.77 23.89
CA ILE A 248 11.45 61.24 23.13
C ILE A 248 11.90 62.31 22.14
N GLU A 249 13.01 63.00 22.40
CA GLU A 249 13.45 64.13 21.58
C GLU A 249 13.79 63.74 20.13
N ASP A 250 14.50 62.62 19.92
CA ASP A 250 14.85 62.16 18.57
C ASP A 250 13.62 61.69 17.77
N LYS A 251 13.47 62.21 16.56
CA LYS A 251 12.32 61.94 15.70
C LYS A 251 12.27 60.49 15.21
N ARG A 252 13.42 59.83 15.02
CA ARG A 252 13.48 58.45 14.52
C ARG A 252 13.23 57.45 15.65
N GLU A 253 13.81 57.67 16.82
CA GLU A 253 13.55 56.89 18.04
C GLU A 253 12.07 56.96 18.44
N ARG A 254 11.48 58.17 18.42
CA ARG A 254 10.03 58.37 18.64
C ARG A 254 9.18 57.60 17.63
N GLN A 255 9.61 57.56 16.37
CA GLN A 255 8.92 56.85 15.29
C GLN A 255 9.00 55.32 15.45
N GLU A 256 10.17 54.80 15.84
CA GLU A 256 10.39 53.37 16.06
C GLU A 256 9.63 52.87 17.30
N ALA A 257 9.65 53.61 18.41
CA ALA A 257 8.86 53.29 19.61
C ALA A 257 7.35 53.22 19.31
N GLY A 258 6.85 54.11 18.45
CA GLY A 258 5.47 54.06 17.94
C GLY A 258 5.20 52.83 17.05
N TRP A 259 6.19 52.38 16.26
CA TRP A 259 6.11 51.15 15.48
C TRP A 259 6.21 49.89 16.35
N ASP A 260 7.00 49.87 17.43
CA ASP A 260 7.08 48.73 18.35
C ASP A 260 5.76 48.45 19.04
N MET A 261 5.09 49.47 19.58
CA MET A 261 3.77 49.27 20.18
C MET A 261 2.74 48.80 19.13
N ALA A 262 2.86 49.25 17.87
CA ALA A 262 2.04 48.75 16.77
C ALA A 262 2.38 47.30 16.37
N ARG A 263 3.66 46.88 16.45
CA ARG A 263 4.11 45.49 16.28
C ARG A 263 3.50 44.59 17.37
N VAL A 264 3.57 45.00 18.64
CA VAL A 264 2.97 44.27 19.77
C VAL A 264 1.45 44.14 19.61
N TYR A 265 0.75 45.24 19.32
CA TYR A 265 -0.69 45.25 19.07
C TYR A 265 -1.11 44.32 17.92
N ARG A 266 -0.36 44.30 16.81
CA ARG A 266 -0.62 43.40 15.67
C ARG A 266 -0.25 41.95 15.96
N LYS A 267 0.82 41.67 16.73
CA LYS A 267 1.12 40.31 17.17
C LYS A 267 -0.04 39.75 17.99
N ALA A 268 -0.53 40.51 18.98
CA ALA A 268 -1.64 40.11 19.85
C ALA A 268 -3.00 39.88 19.14
N ILE A 269 -3.15 40.31 17.88
CA ILE A 269 -4.33 40.04 17.03
C ILE A 269 -4.13 38.78 16.16
N ARG A 270 -2.88 38.34 15.95
CA ARG A 270 -2.51 37.20 15.11
C ARG A 270 -2.15 35.94 15.90
N SER A 271 -1.58 36.10 17.09
CA SER A 271 -1.29 34.99 18.02
C SER A 271 -2.57 34.41 18.62
N GLU A 272 -2.65 33.09 18.73
CA GLU A 272 -3.80 32.43 19.37
C GLU A 272 -3.99 32.80 20.85
N PRO A 273 -5.23 32.66 21.37
CA PRO A 273 -5.50 32.57 22.81
C PRO A 273 -4.91 31.33 23.51
N LEU A 274 -4.24 30.44 22.75
CA LEU A 274 -3.80 29.09 23.15
C LEU A 274 -2.28 28.86 23.00
N GLU A 275 -1.47 29.90 22.71
CA GLU A 275 -0.01 29.80 22.89
C GLU A 275 0.31 29.58 24.39
N LEU A 276 0.82 28.39 24.72
CA LEU A 276 1.34 28.00 26.05
C LEU A 276 2.84 28.29 26.18
#